data_AF-A0AAD8Z877-F1
#
_entry.id   AF-A0AAD8Z877-F1
#
_cell.length_a   1.000
_cell.length_b   1.000
_cell.length_c   1.000
_cell.angle_alpha   90.00
_cell.angle_beta   90.00
_cell.angle_gamma   90.00
#
_symmetry.space_group_name_H-M   'P 1'
#
loop_
_entity.id
_entity.type
_entity.pdbx_description
1 polymer ?
#
loop_
_entity_poly.entity_id
_entity_poly.type
_entity_poly.pdbx_seq_one_letter_code
_entity_poly.pdbx_strand_id
1 'polypeptide(L)'
;MRAMCIGLSLRRPVTTWGLGLVKEACPIAKEFVKSAGYAVSVTERDSGYFAEKWEWFLKLRGLSSGEGPVIWADQYGTAERDAAYKSFSWSGWAGRSGHDAPMIALDALRGAGSNWEELMNRAGFHGGDSDITAVIACCCWGLLYGTEGVPECNYSNLEYRDRLENSAEKLYELSC
;
A
#
# COMPACT_ATOMS: atom_id res chain seq x y z
N MET A 1 -1.61 -6.63 27.05
CA MET A 1 -1.78 -6.75 25.59
C MET A 1 -2.08 -8.20 25.28
N ARG A 2 -3.36 -8.60 25.32
CA ARG A 2 -3.71 -9.91 24.76
C ARG A 2 -3.44 -9.77 23.27
N ALA A 3 -2.58 -10.63 22.73
CA ALA A 3 -2.49 -10.80 21.29
C ALA A 3 -3.90 -11.21 20.84
N MET A 4 -4.71 -10.23 20.43
CA MET A 4 -5.77 -10.51 19.49
C MET A 4 -5.00 -10.95 18.26
N CYS A 5 -4.77 -12.26 18.14
CA CYS A 5 -4.48 -12.89 16.88
C CYS A 5 -5.63 -12.46 15.97
N ILE A 6 -5.42 -11.38 15.23
CA ILE A 6 -6.31 -10.94 14.18
C ILE A 6 -6.21 -12.06 13.15
N GLY A 7 -7.04 -13.09 13.33
CA GLY A 7 -7.30 -14.15 12.37
C GLY A 7 -8.06 -13.64 11.14
N LEU A 8 -7.92 -12.35 10.79
CA LEU A 8 -8.15 -11.89 9.44
C LEU A 8 -6.89 -12.24 8.66
N SER A 9 -6.71 -13.53 8.36
CA SER A 9 -5.89 -13.87 7.20
C SER A 9 -6.49 -13.05 6.06
N LEU A 10 -5.76 -12.04 5.57
CA LEU A 10 -6.11 -11.37 4.33
C LEU A 10 -6.34 -12.49 3.31
N ARG A 11 -7.60 -12.72 2.94
CA ARG A 11 -8.02 -13.92 2.19
C ARG A 11 -7.35 -14.01 0.82
N ARG A 12 -6.67 -12.94 0.41
CA ARG A 12 -6.00 -12.78 -0.86
C ARG A 12 -4.49 -12.63 -0.64
N PRO A 13 -3.65 -13.44 -1.31
CA PRO A 13 -2.20 -13.26 -1.28
C PRO A 13 -1.78 -11.86 -1.76
N VAL A 14 -0.80 -11.25 -1.08
CA VAL A 14 -0.30 -9.90 -1.40
C VAL A 14 0.17 -9.78 -2.86
N THR A 15 0.66 -10.88 -3.46
CA THR A 15 1.04 -10.94 -4.89
C THR A 15 -0.09 -10.53 -5.84
N THR A 16 -1.34 -10.69 -5.43
CA THR A 16 -2.52 -10.46 -6.27
C THR A 16 -3.22 -9.13 -6.00
N TRP A 17 -2.80 -8.36 -4.98
CA TRP A 17 -3.52 -7.15 -4.56
C TRP A 17 -3.57 -6.09 -5.66
N GLY A 18 -2.42 -5.78 -6.27
CA GLY A 18 -2.39 -4.80 -7.36
C GLY A 18 -3.13 -5.28 -8.61
N LEU A 19 -3.09 -6.59 -8.92
CA LEU A 19 -3.88 -7.14 -10.02
C LEU A 19 -5.38 -7.03 -9.76
N GLY A 20 -5.83 -7.36 -8.55
CA GLY A 20 -7.22 -7.20 -8.12
C GLY A 20 -7.68 -5.74 -8.15
N LEU A 21 -6.82 -4.80 -7.74
CA LEU A 21 -7.09 -3.37 -7.84
C LEU A 21 -7.41 -2.98 -9.30
N VAL A 22 -6.56 -3.36 -10.24
CA VAL A 22 -6.72 -2.97 -11.66
C VAL A 22 -7.86 -3.72 -12.34
N LYS A 23 -7.95 -5.05 -12.16
CA LYS A 23 -8.85 -5.90 -12.94
C LYS A 23 -10.24 -6.06 -12.34
N GLU A 24 -10.40 -5.80 -11.05
CA GLU A 24 -11.69 -5.95 -10.37
C GLU A 24 -12.17 -4.62 -9.79
N ALA A 25 -11.37 -3.98 -8.94
CA ALA A 25 -11.82 -2.79 -8.20
C ALA A 25 -12.01 -1.57 -9.10
N CYS A 26 -11.08 -1.28 -10.03
CA CYS A 26 -11.20 -0.15 -10.95
C CYS A 26 -12.46 -0.22 -11.84
N PRO A 27 -12.79 -1.35 -12.50
CA PRO A 27 -14.06 -1.50 -13.23
C PRO A 27 -15.29 -1.28 -12.35
N ILE A 28 -15.32 -1.85 -11.14
CA ILE A 28 -16.43 -1.67 -10.19
C ILE A 28 -16.58 -0.19 -9.81
N ALA A 29 -15.48 0.50 -9.49
CA ALA A 29 -15.49 1.91 -9.14
C ALA A 29 -15.98 2.79 -10.30
N LYS A 30 -15.61 2.47 -11.54
CA LYS A 30 -16.09 3.19 -12.73
C LYS A 30 -17.59 3.03 -12.92
N GLU A 31 -18.12 1.82 -12.74
CA GLU A 31 -19.56 1.57 -12.83
C GLU A 31 -20.34 2.25 -11.70
N PHE A 32 -19.77 2.30 -10.50
CA PHE A 32 -20.33 3.06 -9.40
C PHE A 32 -20.45 4.56 -9.75
N VAL A 33 -19.40 5.18 -10.28
CA VAL A 33 -19.46 6.62 -10.66
C VAL A 33 -20.53 6.87 -11.72
N LYS A 34 -20.65 5.98 -12.72
CA LYS A 34 -21.71 6.07 -13.74
C LYS A 34 -23.10 6.01 -13.13
N SER A 35 -23.36 5.03 -12.27
CA SER A 35 -24.67 4.84 -11.64
C SER A 35 -25.02 5.96 -10.65
N ALA A 36 -24.03 6.55 -9.98
CA ALA A 36 -24.20 7.70 -9.11
C ALA A 36 -24.53 9.00 -9.88
N GLY A 37 -24.23 9.07 -11.19
CA GLY A 37 -24.58 10.20 -12.05
C GLY A 37 -23.80 11.50 -11.78
N TYR A 38 -22.76 11.47 -10.94
CA TYR A 38 -21.96 12.65 -10.58
C TYR A 38 -20.58 12.60 -11.21
N ALA A 39 -20.13 13.72 -11.82
CA ALA A 39 -18.83 13.88 -12.46
C ALA A 39 -18.44 12.82 -13.51
N VAL A 40 -19.42 12.10 -14.07
CA VAL A 40 -19.23 10.95 -14.98
C VAL A 40 -18.28 11.26 -16.13
N SER A 41 -18.50 12.36 -16.86
CA SER A 41 -17.70 12.70 -18.04
C SER A 41 -16.22 12.98 -17.71
N VAL A 42 -15.95 13.61 -16.57
CA VAL A 42 -14.59 13.91 -16.11
C VAL A 42 -13.89 12.64 -15.66
N THR A 43 -14.58 11.81 -14.87
CA THR A 43 -14.02 10.51 -14.45
C THR A 43 -13.75 9.59 -15.63
N GLU A 44 -14.65 9.52 -16.61
CA GLU A 44 -14.43 8.70 -17.79
C GLU A 44 -13.21 9.15 -18.61
N ARG A 45 -13.02 10.47 -18.74
CA ARG A 45 -11.86 11.06 -19.44
C ARG A 45 -10.54 10.74 -18.73
N ASP A 46 -10.50 10.86 -17.40
CA ASP A 46 -9.23 10.86 -16.65
C ASP A 46 -8.90 9.52 -15.97
N SER A 47 -9.85 8.59 -15.88
CA SER A 47 -9.68 7.31 -15.16
C SER A 47 -8.59 6.39 -15.71
N GLY A 48 -8.18 6.56 -16.98
CA GLY A 48 -7.17 5.73 -17.63
C GLY A 48 -5.80 5.80 -16.93
N TYR A 49 -5.37 7.00 -16.54
CA TYR A 49 -4.03 7.23 -16.01
C TYR A 49 -3.69 6.33 -14.81
N PHE A 50 -4.61 6.23 -13.83
CA PHE A 50 -4.39 5.43 -12.64
C PHE A 50 -4.20 3.95 -13.01
N ALA A 51 -5.12 3.38 -13.80
CA ALA A 51 -5.06 1.97 -14.17
C ALA A 51 -3.79 1.67 -15.00
N GLU A 52 -3.47 2.51 -15.97
CA GLU A 52 -2.28 2.36 -16.83
C GLU A 52 -0.98 2.41 -16.03
N LYS A 53 -0.87 3.32 -15.05
CA LYS A 53 0.31 3.39 -14.18
C LYS A 53 0.46 2.16 -13.28
N TRP A 54 -0.64 1.65 -12.76
CA TRP A 54 -0.62 0.42 -11.99
C TRP A 54 -0.27 -0.81 -12.85
N GLU A 55 -0.81 -0.91 -14.07
CA GLU A 55 -0.43 -1.97 -15.01
C GLU A 55 1.06 -1.92 -15.37
N TRP A 56 1.59 -0.71 -15.60
CA TRP A 56 3.02 -0.50 -15.81
C TRP A 56 3.87 -0.98 -14.62
N PHE A 57 3.48 -0.61 -13.40
CA PHE A 57 4.18 -1.03 -12.18
C PHE A 57 4.14 -2.54 -11.98
N LEU A 58 2.97 -3.16 -12.17
CA LEU A 58 2.83 -4.61 -12.07
C LEU A 58 3.72 -5.32 -13.09
N LYS A 59 3.79 -4.82 -14.32
CA LYS A 59 4.69 -5.36 -15.34
C LYS A 59 6.15 -5.19 -14.95
N LEU A 60 6.55 -4.03 -14.45
CA LEU A 60 7.91 -3.75 -13.96
C LEU A 60 8.33 -4.75 -12.87
N ARG A 61 7.40 -5.17 -12.02
CA ARG A 61 7.63 -6.13 -10.92
C ARG A 61 7.36 -7.59 -11.27
N GLY A 62 6.99 -7.90 -12.51
CA GLY A 62 6.64 -9.26 -12.92
C GLY A 62 5.33 -9.79 -12.31
N LEU A 63 4.45 -8.91 -11.85
CA LEU A 63 3.20 -9.23 -11.14
C LEU A 63 1.95 -9.13 -12.03
N SER A 64 2.09 -9.03 -13.35
CA SER A 64 0.95 -8.89 -14.28
C SER A 64 -0.03 -10.07 -14.27
N SER A 65 0.39 -11.26 -13.86
CA SER A 65 -0.46 -12.45 -13.69
C SER A 65 -0.85 -12.72 -12.23
N GLY A 66 -0.34 -11.94 -11.26
CA GLY A 66 -0.52 -12.20 -9.83
C GLY A 66 0.29 -13.38 -9.29
N GLU A 67 1.18 -13.93 -10.11
CA GLU A 67 2.03 -15.08 -9.81
C GLU A 67 3.52 -14.71 -9.91
N GLY A 68 4.38 -15.56 -9.34
CA GLY A 68 5.83 -15.46 -9.48
C GLY A 68 6.53 -14.61 -8.40
N PRO A 69 7.87 -14.69 -8.33
CA PRO A 69 8.63 -13.82 -7.46
C PRO A 69 8.60 -12.38 -7.99
N VAL A 70 8.73 -11.42 -7.08
CA VAL A 70 8.84 -10.02 -7.45
C VAL A 70 10.17 -9.80 -8.15
N ILE A 71 10.13 -9.11 -9.29
CA ILE A 71 11.34 -8.70 -10.02
C ILE A 71 11.86 -7.41 -9.39
N TRP A 72 13.05 -7.49 -8.82
CA TRP A 72 13.79 -6.35 -8.30
C TRP A 72 14.90 -5.96 -9.28
N ALA A 73 15.31 -4.70 -9.24
CA ALA A 73 16.55 -4.30 -9.88
C ALA A 73 17.75 -4.92 -9.13
N ASP A 74 18.84 -5.21 -9.85
CA ASP A 74 20.06 -5.80 -9.25
C ASP A 74 20.61 -4.96 -8.09
N GLN A 75 20.51 -3.63 -8.21
CA GLN A 75 20.76 -2.68 -7.13
C GLN A 75 19.45 -1.99 -6.78
N TYR A 76 19.03 -2.12 -5.52
CA TYR A 76 17.79 -1.54 -5.02
C TYR A 76 17.93 -1.00 -3.59
N GLY A 77 19.05 -0.31 -3.35
CA GLY A 77 19.35 0.40 -2.11
C GLY A 77 18.62 1.75 -2.04
N THR A 78 18.95 2.57 -1.04
CA THR A 78 18.22 3.82 -0.77
C THR A 78 18.22 4.79 -1.96
N ALA A 79 19.38 5.01 -2.59
CA ALA A 79 19.48 5.92 -3.73
C ALA A 79 18.73 5.40 -4.96
N GLU A 80 18.81 4.09 -5.22
CA GLU A 80 18.12 3.45 -6.33
C GLU A 80 16.59 3.44 -6.11
N ARG A 81 16.14 3.27 -4.85
CA ARG A 81 14.73 3.39 -4.48
C ARG A 81 14.21 4.80 -4.67
N ASP A 82 14.93 5.84 -4.23
CA ASP A 82 14.54 7.24 -4.47
C ASP A 82 14.39 7.54 -5.96
N ALA A 83 15.34 7.08 -6.79
CA ALA A 83 15.27 7.23 -8.24
C ALA A 83 14.06 6.47 -8.83
N ALA A 84 13.81 5.24 -8.37
CA ALA A 84 12.67 4.45 -8.81
C ALA A 84 11.34 5.09 -8.40
N TYR A 85 11.19 5.53 -7.16
CA TYR A 85 9.97 6.17 -6.65
C TYR A 85 9.68 7.47 -7.40
N LYS A 86 10.72 8.25 -7.72
CA LYS A 86 10.58 9.42 -8.59
C LYS A 86 10.00 9.06 -9.96
N SER A 87 10.37 7.91 -10.53
CA SER A 87 9.78 7.42 -11.79
C SER A 87 8.31 6.97 -11.66
N PHE A 88 7.87 6.60 -10.45
CA PHE A 88 6.47 6.22 -10.18
C PHE A 88 5.57 7.46 -10.10
N SER A 89 6.16 8.59 -9.69
CA SER A 89 5.44 9.83 -9.42
C SER A 89 4.87 10.52 -10.66
N TRP A 90 3.85 11.35 -10.44
CA TRP A 90 3.31 12.22 -11.49
C TRP A 90 4.22 13.40 -11.83
N SER A 91 4.84 14.02 -10.80
CA SER A 91 5.55 15.31 -10.95
C SER A 91 6.85 15.40 -10.15
N GLY A 92 7.49 14.25 -9.88
CA GLY A 92 8.82 14.18 -9.29
C GLY A 92 8.88 14.10 -7.77
N TRP A 93 7.76 14.35 -7.07
CA TRP A 93 7.64 14.10 -5.63
C TRP A 93 6.83 12.81 -5.40
N ALA A 94 7.54 11.73 -5.11
CA ALA A 94 7.01 10.39 -5.07
C ALA A 94 6.19 10.11 -3.82
N GLY A 95 5.04 9.46 -3.98
CA GLY A 95 4.15 9.09 -2.88
C GLY A 95 3.11 10.16 -2.53
N ARG A 96 3.07 11.26 -3.29
CA ARG A 96 2.14 12.38 -3.04
C ARG A 96 0.75 12.18 -3.66
N SER A 97 0.65 11.31 -4.65
CA SER A 97 -0.56 11.18 -5.48
C SER A 97 -1.30 9.88 -5.15
N GLY A 98 -2.60 9.86 -5.47
CA GLY A 98 -3.43 8.70 -5.19
C GLY A 98 -2.98 7.41 -5.89
N HIS A 99 -2.21 7.49 -6.99
CA HIS A 99 -1.69 6.31 -7.68
C HIS A 99 -0.39 5.79 -7.08
N ASP A 100 0.56 6.66 -6.72
CA ASP A 100 1.92 6.26 -6.35
C ASP A 100 2.10 6.03 -4.85
N ALA A 101 1.35 6.71 -3.98
CA ALA A 101 1.36 6.47 -2.54
C ALA A 101 1.10 4.98 -2.18
N PRO A 102 -0.05 4.39 -2.57
CA PRO A 102 -0.30 2.96 -2.34
C PRO A 102 0.60 2.03 -3.15
N MET A 103 1.16 2.50 -4.28
CA MET A 103 2.08 1.71 -5.11
C MET A 103 3.44 1.52 -4.42
N ILE A 104 4.00 2.60 -3.87
CA ILE A 104 5.24 2.55 -3.08
C ILE A 104 5.02 1.74 -1.80
N ALA A 105 3.87 1.89 -1.14
CA ALA A 105 3.52 1.08 0.02
C ALA A 105 3.47 -0.42 -0.32
N LEU A 106 2.86 -0.80 -1.46
CA LEU A 106 2.85 -2.18 -1.93
C LEU A 106 4.26 -2.67 -2.27
N ASP A 107 5.07 -1.86 -2.95
CA ASP A 107 6.47 -2.17 -3.26
C ASP A 107 7.27 -2.46 -1.97
N ALA A 108 7.12 -1.61 -0.95
CA ALA A 108 7.74 -1.80 0.36
C ALA A 108 7.29 -3.08 1.06
N LEU A 109 5.98 -3.35 1.13
CA LEU A 109 5.42 -4.58 1.70
C LEU A 109 5.99 -5.83 1.04
N ARG A 110 6.10 -5.80 -0.29
CA ARG A 110 6.65 -6.92 -1.08
C ARG A 110 8.14 -7.12 -0.87
N GLY A 111 8.90 -6.04 -0.65
CA GLY A 111 10.34 -6.09 -0.39
C GLY A 111 10.70 -6.46 1.04
N ALA A 112 9.86 -6.10 2.00
CA ALA A 112 10.14 -6.27 3.43
C ALA A 112 9.66 -7.61 4.00
N GLY A 113 8.57 -8.18 3.49
CA GLY A 113 7.93 -9.32 4.12
C GLY A 113 7.59 -9.01 5.58
N SER A 114 7.91 -9.91 6.51
CA SER A 114 7.69 -9.72 7.95
C SER A 114 8.80 -8.92 8.66
N ASN A 115 9.69 -8.24 7.94
CA ASN A 115 10.75 -7.43 8.55
C ASN A 115 10.31 -5.96 8.68
N TRP A 116 9.99 -5.53 9.91
CA TRP A 116 9.57 -4.16 10.22
C TRP A 116 10.61 -3.09 9.84
N GLU A 117 11.89 -3.34 10.13
CA GLU A 117 12.96 -2.39 9.83
C GLU A 117 13.11 -2.20 8.31
N GLU A 118 13.07 -3.29 7.54
CA GLU A 118 13.11 -3.23 6.09
C GLU A 118 11.89 -2.54 5.49
N LEU A 119 10.70 -2.71 6.11
CA LEU A 119 9.49 -1.99 5.70
C LEU A 119 9.71 -0.48 5.85
N MET A 120 10.21 -0.03 7.01
CA MET A 120 10.44 1.39 7.28
C MET A 120 11.54 1.95 6.38
N ASN A 121 12.62 1.21 6.14
CA ASN A 121 13.69 1.60 5.21
C ASN A 121 13.21 1.77 3.76
N ARG A 122 12.08 1.13 3.38
CA ARG A 122 11.49 1.25 2.04
C ARG A 122 10.37 2.27 1.98
N ALA A 123 9.40 2.20 2.90
CA ALA A 123 8.19 3.01 2.89
C ALA A 123 8.33 4.33 3.65
N GLY A 124 9.03 4.35 4.78
CA GLY A 124 9.08 5.53 5.66
C GLY A 124 10.32 6.39 5.55
N PHE A 125 11.42 5.85 5.02
CA PHE A 125 12.70 6.54 4.94
C PHE A 125 13.17 6.68 3.48
N HIS A 126 12.48 7.55 2.74
CA HIS A 126 12.82 7.91 1.35
C HIS A 126 12.59 9.41 1.10
N GLY A 127 13.18 9.96 0.04
CA GLY A 127 13.13 11.41 -0.29
C GLY A 127 11.80 11.92 -0.83
N GLY A 128 10.73 11.14 -0.67
CA GLY A 128 9.39 11.42 -1.19
C GLY A 128 8.44 11.95 -0.13
N ASP A 129 7.14 11.78 -0.37
CA ASP A 129 6.04 12.01 0.58
C ASP A 129 5.90 10.77 1.47
N SER A 130 6.84 10.65 2.41
CA SER A 130 7.18 9.38 3.08
C SER A 130 6.29 9.02 4.26
N ASP A 131 5.64 10.00 4.90
CA ASP A 131 4.64 9.75 5.94
C ASP A 131 3.36 9.14 5.35
N ILE A 132 2.97 9.55 4.14
CA ILE A 132 1.82 9.01 3.42
C ILE A 132 2.06 7.57 2.96
N THR A 133 3.23 7.27 2.37
CA THR A 133 3.59 5.90 1.99
C THR A 133 3.77 5.01 3.21
N ALA A 134 4.38 5.52 4.29
CA ALA A 134 4.54 4.79 5.55
C ALA A 134 3.19 4.45 6.19
N VAL A 135 2.25 5.39 6.29
CA VAL A 135 0.97 5.11 6.96
C VAL A 135 0.17 4.03 6.23
N ILE A 136 0.19 4.02 4.90
CA ILE A 136 -0.46 2.97 4.09
C ILE A 136 0.27 1.63 4.27
N ALA A 137 1.60 1.63 4.17
CA ALA A 137 2.40 0.40 4.28
C ALA A 137 2.29 -0.24 5.68
N CYS A 138 2.43 0.56 6.74
CA CYS A 138 2.37 0.10 8.12
C CYS A 138 0.98 -0.41 8.50
N CYS A 139 -0.09 0.22 8.01
CA CYS A 139 -1.46 -0.28 8.21
C CYS A 139 -1.62 -1.70 7.63
N CYS A 140 -1.25 -1.89 6.37
CA CYS A 140 -1.29 -3.19 5.71
C CYS A 140 -0.36 -4.22 6.37
N TRP A 141 0.84 -3.80 6.77
CA TRP A 141 1.82 -4.68 7.42
C TRP A 141 1.34 -5.13 8.79
N GLY A 142 0.77 -4.22 9.60
CA GLY A 142 0.20 -4.54 10.91
C GLY A 142 -0.99 -5.50 10.82
N LEU A 143 -1.79 -5.43 9.74
CA LEU A 143 -2.84 -6.43 9.48
C LEU A 143 -2.27 -7.82 9.16
N LEU A 144 -1.09 -7.89 8.54
CA LEU A 144 -0.44 -9.15 8.15
C LEU A 144 0.37 -9.79 9.29
N TYR A 145 1.03 -8.97 10.11
CA TYR A 145 2.07 -9.41 11.05
C TYR A 145 1.87 -8.90 12.49
N GLY A 146 0.83 -8.12 12.75
CA GLY A 146 0.60 -7.49 14.05
C GLY A 146 1.72 -6.51 14.41
N THR A 147 2.24 -6.62 15.63
CA THR A 147 3.36 -5.81 16.14
C THR A 147 4.62 -6.63 16.37
N GLU A 148 4.69 -7.85 15.81
CA GLU A 148 5.84 -8.74 16.00
C GLU A 148 7.11 -8.13 15.41
N GLY A 149 8.18 -8.01 16.19
CA GLY A 149 9.43 -7.39 15.72
C GLY A 149 9.41 -5.86 15.60
N VAL A 150 8.31 -5.19 15.95
CA VAL A 150 8.26 -3.73 16.06
C VAL A 150 8.85 -3.30 17.41
N PRO A 151 9.89 -2.44 17.45
CA PRO A 151 10.43 -1.91 18.70
C PRO A 151 9.34 -1.20 19.51
N GLU A 152 9.22 -1.51 20.80
CA GLU A 152 8.17 -0.93 21.66
C GLU A 152 8.25 0.59 21.74
N CYS A 153 9.45 1.18 21.65
CA CYS A 153 9.63 2.62 21.62
C CYS A 153 8.97 3.30 20.41
N ASN A 154 8.70 2.58 19.32
CA ASN A 154 8.08 3.15 18.12
C ASN A 154 6.59 3.45 18.31
N TYR A 155 5.91 2.81 19.25
CA TYR A 155 4.46 2.97 19.42
C TYR A 155 4.01 3.17 20.87
N SER A 156 4.86 2.90 21.87
CA SER A 156 4.46 2.92 23.27
C SER A 156 3.90 4.26 23.75
N ASN A 157 4.49 5.36 23.28
CA ASN A 157 4.10 6.74 23.59
C ASN A 157 3.56 7.48 22.36
N LEU A 158 2.99 6.76 21.38
CA LEU A 158 2.44 7.35 20.17
C LEU A 158 1.30 8.31 20.51
N GLU A 159 1.27 9.47 19.86
CA GLU A 159 0.16 10.40 19.97
C GLU A 159 -1.16 9.70 19.59
N TYR A 160 -2.19 9.86 20.43
CA TYR A 160 -3.49 9.22 20.26
C TYR A 160 -3.52 7.70 20.31
N ARG A 161 -2.49 7.03 20.83
CA ARG A 161 -2.46 5.56 20.96
C ARG A 161 -3.76 4.97 21.51
N ASP A 162 -4.24 5.44 22.65
CA ASP A 162 -5.48 4.94 23.26
C ASP A 162 -6.69 5.11 22.33
N ARG A 163 -6.76 6.22 21.58
CA ARG A 163 -7.85 6.44 20.62
C ARG A 163 -7.76 5.50 19.42
N LEU A 164 -6.55 5.22 18.94
CA LEU A 164 -6.30 4.28 17.84
C LEU A 164 -6.68 2.86 18.26
N GLU A 165 -6.20 2.39 19.42
CA GLU A 165 -6.49 1.05 19.94
C GLU A 165 -8.00 0.87 20.18
N ASN A 166 -8.66 1.81 20.85
CA ASN A 166 -10.12 1.78 21.05
C ASN A 166 -10.92 1.78 19.72
N SER A 167 -10.43 2.47 18.70
CA SER A 167 -11.10 2.49 17.39
C SER A 167 -10.89 1.17 16.65
N ALA A 168 -9.70 0.59 16.74
CA ALA A 168 -9.40 -0.71 16.14
C ALA A 168 -10.27 -1.83 16.75
N GLU A 169 -10.45 -1.85 18.07
CA GLU A 169 -11.32 -2.81 18.76
C GLU A 169 -12.77 -2.71 18.26
N LYS A 170 -13.32 -1.49 18.18
CA LYS A 170 -14.68 -1.28 17.67
C LYS A 170 -14.84 -1.65 16.20
N LEU A 171 -13.84 -1.37 15.37
CA LEU A 171 -13.85 -1.78 13.96
C LEU A 171 -13.81 -3.31 13.81
N TYR A 172 -13.07 -3.98 14.68
CA TYR A 172 -13.03 -5.44 14.72
C TYR A 172 -14.38 -6.02 15.12
N GLU A 173 -15.02 -5.49 16.17
CA GLU A 173 -16.36 -5.90 16.60
C GLU A 173 -17.43 -5.78 15.51
N LEU A 174 -17.34 -4.74 14.65
CA LEU A 174 -18.26 -4.55 13.52
C LEU A 174 -17.99 -5.49 12.33
N SER A 175 -16.79 -6.05 12.25
CA SER A 175 -16.34 -6.86 11.12
C SER A 175 -16.47 -8.37 11.37
N CYS A 176 -16.82 -8.77 12.60
CA CYS A 176 -17.02 -10.15 13.03
C CYS A 176 -18.49 -10.57 13.05
#